data_AF-V4ABZ7-F1
#
_entry.id   AF-V4ABZ7-F1
#
_cell.length_a   1.000
_cell.length_b   1.000
_cell.length_c   1.000
_cell.angle_alpha   90.00
_cell.angle_beta   90.00
_cell.angle_gamma   90.00
#
_symmetry.space_group_name_H-M   'P 1'
#
loop_
_entity.id
_entity.type
_entity.pdbx_description
1 polymer ?
#
loop_
_entity_poly.entity_id
_entity_poly.type
_entity_poly.pdbx_seq_one_letter_code
_entity_poly.pdbx_strand_id
1 'polypeptide(L)'
;MGDNIKRIKFYFVIFCVLICFPVVRSTNTSTVCYGAPGARCTTHKLSCISPLVIQIINTSYGYRSGCNSNGIADCTDTTCCKEKPGDCFQQFSSDENRQVVRNCSEVETCTVPRFREVNGRECGGTISAYSKIQYSCVSKGILDF
;
A
#
# COMPACT_ATOMS: atom_id res chain seq x y z
N MET A 1 -24.35 50.05 -3.67
CA MET A 1 -24.76 48.78 -3.01
C MET A 1 -24.24 47.51 -3.70
N GLY A 2 -23.86 47.55 -5.00
CA GLY A 2 -23.39 46.36 -5.74
C GLY A 2 -21.92 45.96 -5.58
N ASP A 3 -21.01 46.86 -5.18
CA ASP A 3 -19.57 46.55 -5.07
C ASP A 3 -19.22 45.63 -3.89
N ASN A 4 -19.95 45.73 -2.77
CA ASN A 4 -19.70 44.90 -1.58
C ASN A 4 -20.03 43.41 -1.84
N ILE A 5 -21.04 43.14 -2.67
CA ILE A 5 -21.45 41.77 -3.04
C ILE A 5 -20.41 41.12 -3.96
N LYS A 6 -19.78 41.89 -4.86
CA LYS A 6 -18.69 41.40 -5.72
C LYS A 6 -17.43 41.06 -4.92
N ARG A 7 -17.06 41.90 -3.95
CA ARG A 7 -15.91 41.62 -3.06
C ARG A 7 -16.12 40.35 -2.25
N ILE A 8 -17.29 40.15 -1.65
CA ILE A 8 -17.61 38.95 -0.86
C ILE A 8 -17.48 37.67 -1.71
N LYS A 9 -18.00 37.67 -2.94
CA LYS A 9 -17.86 36.53 -3.85
C LYS A 9 -16.40 36.23 -4.22
N PHE A 10 -15.60 37.27 -4.43
CA PHE A 10 -14.18 37.11 -4.77
C PHE A 10 -13.37 36.52 -3.60
N TYR A 11 -13.60 36.99 -2.38
CA TYR A 11 -12.96 36.42 -1.18
C TYR A 11 -13.41 34.98 -0.91
N PHE A 12 -14.68 34.65 -1.17
CA PHE A 12 -15.19 33.29 -1.01
C PHE A 12 -14.53 32.30 -1.98
N VAL A 13 -14.32 32.71 -3.25
CA VAL A 13 -13.60 31.90 -4.24
C VAL A 13 -12.14 31.70 -3.83
N ILE A 14 -11.45 32.74 -3.37
CA ILE A 14 -10.07 32.64 -2.89
C ILE A 14 -9.97 31.75 -1.65
N PHE A 15 -10.91 31.86 -0.72
CA PHE A 15 -10.97 31.03 0.49
C PHE A 15 -11.19 29.55 0.15
N CYS A 16 -12.08 29.24 -0.80
CA CYS A 16 -12.22 27.87 -1.32
C CYS A 16 -10.95 27.36 -2.01
N VAL A 17 -10.24 28.19 -2.78
CA VAL A 17 -8.99 27.78 -3.46
C VAL A 17 -7.84 27.56 -2.45
N LEU A 18 -7.77 28.36 -1.38
CA LEU A 18 -6.74 28.25 -0.34
C LEU A 18 -6.99 27.12 0.67
N ILE A 19 -8.24 26.72 0.90
CA ILE A 19 -8.58 25.63 1.84
C ILE A 19 -8.68 24.29 1.12
N CYS A 20 -8.94 24.30 -0.18
CA CYS A 20 -8.89 23.11 -1.02
C CYS A 20 -7.48 22.82 -1.55
N PHE A 21 -6.42 23.05 -0.77
CA PHE A 21 -5.23 22.22 -0.94
C PHE A 21 -5.59 20.86 -0.36
N PRO A 22 -5.93 19.86 -1.20
CA PRO A 22 -6.04 18.53 -0.66
C PRO A 22 -4.61 18.20 -0.25
N VAL A 23 -4.36 17.96 1.03
CA VAL A 23 -3.24 17.10 1.39
C VAL A 23 -3.58 15.79 0.67
N VAL A 24 -2.99 15.59 -0.51
CA VAL A 24 -3.29 14.45 -1.36
C VAL A 24 -2.68 13.23 -0.66
N ARG A 25 -3.40 12.71 0.34
CA ARG A 25 -3.15 11.40 0.93
C ARG A 25 -3.58 10.37 -0.13
N SER A 26 -2.73 10.17 -1.12
CA SER A 26 -2.85 9.02 -2.02
C SER A 26 -2.38 7.79 -1.27
N THR A 27 -3.28 6.82 -1.08
CA THR A 27 -2.91 5.49 -0.58
C THR A 27 -2.36 4.68 -1.74
N ASN A 28 -1.06 4.40 -1.69
CA ASN A 28 -0.36 3.55 -2.62
C ASN A 28 -0.37 2.09 -2.13
N THR A 29 -0.33 1.15 -3.06
CA THR A 29 -0.30 -0.29 -2.76
C THR A 29 0.84 -0.95 -3.51
N SER A 30 1.63 -1.77 -2.82
CA SER A 30 2.66 -2.63 -3.39
C SER A 30 2.28 -4.08 -3.14
N THR A 31 2.08 -4.85 -4.22
CA THR A 31 1.70 -6.27 -4.15
C THR A 31 2.76 -7.11 -4.84
N VAL A 32 3.17 -8.19 -4.19
CA VAL A 32 4.32 -9.01 -4.60
C VAL A 32 3.95 -10.48 -4.53
N CYS A 33 4.16 -11.19 -5.64
CA CYS A 33 3.75 -12.58 -5.77
C CYS A 33 4.62 -13.54 -4.99
N TYR A 34 3.98 -14.63 -4.58
CA TYR A 34 4.64 -15.91 -4.44
C TYR A 34 4.44 -16.73 -5.73
N GLY A 35 5.44 -16.74 -6.62
CA GLY A 35 5.40 -17.45 -7.90
C GLY A 35 6.58 -18.42 -8.06
N ALA A 36 6.51 -19.26 -9.11
CA ALA A 36 7.59 -20.17 -9.50
C ALA A 36 8.93 -19.41 -9.71
N PRO A 37 10.09 -20.10 -9.60
CA PRO A 37 11.40 -19.50 -9.85
C PRO A 37 11.42 -18.73 -11.18
N GLY A 38 11.80 -17.45 -11.16
CA GLY A 38 11.80 -16.57 -12.33
C GLY A 38 10.55 -15.69 -12.49
N ALA A 39 9.56 -15.80 -11.61
CA ALA A 39 8.41 -14.90 -11.58
C ALA A 39 8.86 -13.44 -11.42
N ARG A 40 8.24 -12.54 -12.19
CA ARG A 40 8.43 -11.08 -12.04
C ARG A 40 7.69 -10.63 -10.78
N CYS A 41 8.19 -9.58 -10.11
CA CYS A 41 7.58 -8.97 -8.92
C CYS A 41 7.71 -9.82 -7.64
N THR A 42 8.96 -10.03 -7.20
CA THR A 42 9.35 -10.78 -5.99
C THR A 42 9.77 -9.90 -4.80
N THR A 43 9.80 -8.58 -5.00
CA THR A 43 10.32 -7.61 -4.05
C THR A 43 9.43 -6.39 -4.05
N HIS A 44 9.07 -5.89 -2.87
CA HIS A 44 8.31 -4.65 -2.74
C HIS A 44 9.22 -3.48 -3.02
N LYS A 45 8.73 -2.55 -3.85
CA LYS A 45 9.37 -1.26 -4.12
C LYS A 45 8.37 -0.16 -3.80
N LEU A 46 8.68 0.63 -2.79
CA LEU A 46 7.86 1.76 -2.36
C LEU A 46 8.62 3.03 -2.72
N SER A 47 7.88 4.04 -3.18
CA SER A 47 8.47 5.32 -3.58
C SER A 47 7.48 6.45 -3.37
N CYS A 48 8.00 7.56 -2.85
CA CYS A 48 7.32 8.83 -2.72
C CYS A 48 8.14 9.91 -3.44
N ILE A 49 7.44 10.87 -4.03
CA ILE A 49 8.09 12.01 -4.69
C ILE A 49 8.53 12.99 -3.61
N SER A 50 9.80 13.39 -3.64
CA SER A 50 10.36 14.39 -2.72
C SER A 50 9.52 15.69 -2.73
N PRO A 51 9.22 16.30 -1.57
CA PRO A 51 9.76 16.05 -0.23
C PRO A 51 8.93 15.09 0.64
N LEU A 52 8.08 14.25 0.04
CA LEU A 52 7.23 13.33 0.78
C LEU A 52 7.97 12.05 1.18
N VAL A 53 7.61 11.51 2.33
CA VAL A 53 8.15 10.26 2.88
C VAL A 53 7.06 9.21 3.02
N ILE A 54 7.47 7.95 3.03
CA ILE A 54 6.59 6.79 3.16
C ILE A 54 6.06 6.71 4.60
N GLN A 55 4.75 6.51 4.74
CA GLN A 55 4.08 6.10 5.97
C GLN A 55 3.35 4.78 5.70
N ILE A 56 3.72 3.72 6.41
CA ILE A 56 3.05 2.42 6.29
C ILE A 56 1.67 2.49 6.94
N ILE A 57 0.64 2.10 6.19
CA ILE A 57 -0.77 2.12 6.64
C ILE A 57 -1.21 0.73 7.07
N ASN A 58 -0.93 -0.29 6.25
CA ASN A 58 -1.34 -1.66 6.54
C ASN A 58 -0.45 -2.65 5.78
N THR A 59 -0.29 -3.84 6.35
CA THR A 59 0.46 -4.94 5.75
C THR A 59 -0.34 -6.22 5.85
N SER A 60 -0.41 -6.99 4.77
CA SER A 60 -1.26 -8.18 4.71
C SER A 60 -0.76 -9.23 3.74
N TYR A 61 -1.04 -10.48 4.08
CA TYR A 61 -1.01 -11.64 3.21
C TYR A 61 -2.31 -11.72 2.43
N GLY A 62 -2.22 -11.99 1.14
CA GLY A 62 -3.36 -12.38 0.32
C GLY A 62 -3.35 -13.88 0.05
N TYR A 63 -4.50 -14.52 0.25
CA TYR A 63 -4.73 -15.95 0.06
C TYR A 63 -5.75 -16.14 -1.05
N ARG A 64 -5.43 -17.07 -1.96
CA ARG A 64 -6.31 -17.43 -3.07
C ARG A 64 -6.48 -18.93 -3.13
N SER A 65 -7.73 -19.37 -3.22
CA SER A 65 -8.09 -20.78 -3.42
C SER A 65 -7.34 -21.34 -4.63
N GLY A 66 -6.65 -22.46 -4.46
CA GLY A 66 -5.87 -23.12 -5.52
C GLY A 66 -4.36 -22.88 -5.47
N CYS A 67 -3.86 -21.97 -4.62
CA CYS A 67 -2.42 -21.81 -4.42
C CYS A 67 -1.87 -22.98 -3.59
N ASN A 68 -0.87 -23.67 -4.14
CA ASN A 68 -0.24 -24.81 -3.46
C ASN A 68 1.12 -24.45 -2.82
N SER A 69 1.64 -25.36 -2.00
CA SER A 69 2.93 -25.23 -1.31
C SER A 69 4.13 -25.06 -2.25
N ASN A 70 4.01 -25.56 -3.48
CA ASN A 70 5.03 -25.42 -4.53
C ASN A 70 5.14 -23.99 -5.09
N GLY A 71 4.33 -23.07 -4.59
CA GLY A 71 4.44 -21.66 -4.96
C GLY A 71 3.97 -21.34 -6.37
N ILE A 72 3.23 -22.27 -6.95
CA ILE A 72 2.43 -22.01 -8.14
C ILE A 72 1.17 -21.37 -7.59
N ALA A 73 1.26 -20.09 -7.21
CA ALA A 73 0.07 -19.27 -7.33
C ALA A 73 -0.40 -19.40 -8.78
N ASP A 74 -1.70 -19.38 -8.99
CA ASP A 74 -2.34 -19.39 -10.30
C ASP A 74 -2.10 -18.04 -11.04
N CYS A 75 -0.85 -17.59 -10.97
CA CYS A 75 -0.19 -16.47 -11.60
C CYS A 75 0.66 -17.05 -12.73
N THR A 76 0.00 -17.87 -13.54
CA THR A 76 0.48 -18.40 -14.82
C THR A 76 0.63 -17.28 -15.85
N ASP A 77 -0.09 -16.17 -15.66
CA ASP A 77 0.12 -14.93 -16.42
C ASP A 77 1.31 -14.15 -15.84
N THR A 78 2.31 -13.94 -16.68
CA THR A 78 3.64 -13.31 -16.47
C THR A 78 3.65 -11.86 -15.92
N THR A 79 2.51 -11.34 -15.46
CA THR A 79 2.35 -10.01 -14.86
C THR A 79 2.11 -10.13 -13.36
N CYS A 80 2.58 -9.15 -12.57
CA CYS A 80 2.48 -9.19 -11.11
C CYS A 80 1.07 -9.57 -10.63
N CYS A 81 0.99 -10.27 -9.50
CA CYS A 81 -0.24 -10.69 -8.85
C CYS A 81 -1.11 -9.47 -8.62
N LYS A 82 -2.34 -9.56 -9.11
CA LYS A 82 -3.40 -8.61 -8.77
C LYS A 82 -4.36 -9.28 -7.81
N GLU A 83 -4.88 -8.48 -6.89
CA GLU A 83 -5.99 -8.86 -6.02
C GLU A 83 -7.19 -9.25 -6.89
N LYS A 84 -7.86 -10.34 -6.54
CA LYS A 84 -9.10 -10.79 -7.20
C LYS A 84 -10.24 -10.78 -6.18
N PRO A 85 -11.50 -10.58 -6.64
CA PRO A 85 -12.67 -10.82 -5.81
C PRO A 85 -12.63 -12.24 -5.24
N GLY A 86 -12.81 -12.37 -3.93
CA GLY A 86 -12.75 -13.66 -3.22
C GLY A 86 -11.38 -14.02 -2.65
N ASP A 87 -10.34 -13.22 -2.88
CA ASP A 87 -9.11 -13.35 -2.11
C ASP A 87 -9.37 -13.06 -0.62
N CYS A 88 -8.83 -13.89 0.26
CA CYS A 88 -8.86 -13.67 1.70
C CYS A 88 -7.59 -12.92 2.13
N PHE A 89 -7.70 -12.06 3.13
CA PHE A 89 -6.58 -11.27 3.63
C PHE A 89 -6.37 -11.52 5.11
N GLN A 90 -5.11 -11.72 5.49
CA GLN A 90 -4.68 -11.80 6.89
C GLN A 90 -3.57 -10.77 7.10
N GLN A 91 -3.53 -10.10 8.24
CA GLN A 91 -2.43 -9.18 8.53
C GLN A 91 -1.09 -9.92 8.62
N PHE A 92 -0.01 -9.17 8.37
CA PHE A 92 1.34 -9.66 8.67
C PHE A 92 1.46 -10.02 10.15
N SER A 93 2.39 -10.93 10.47
CA SER A 93 2.78 -11.12 11.85
C SER A 93 3.33 -9.80 12.42
N SER A 94 3.27 -9.65 13.74
CA SER A 94 3.77 -8.44 14.40
C SER A 94 5.25 -8.17 14.06
N ASP A 95 6.06 -9.21 13.89
CA ASP A 95 7.48 -9.08 13.57
C ASP A 95 7.71 -8.60 12.14
N GLU A 96 6.99 -9.17 11.17
CA GLU A 96 7.12 -8.80 9.76
C GLU A 96 6.56 -7.40 9.52
N ASN A 97 5.43 -7.04 10.14
CA ASN A 97 4.92 -5.68 10.11
C ASN A 97 5.94 -4.69 10.69
N ARG A 98 6.52 -5.00 11.86
CA ARG A 98 7.55 -4.15 12.49
C ARG A 98 8.79 -4.01 11.61
N GLN A 99 9.19 -5.07 10.91
CA GLN A 99 10.30 -5.02 9.95
C GLN A 99 10.00 -4.07 8.79
N VAL A 100 8.81 -4.15 8.20
CA VAL A 100 8.40 -3.24 7.12
C VAL A 100 8.35 -1.79 7.60
N VAL A 101 7.71 -1.55 8.75
CA VAL A 101 7.60 -0.19 9.33
C VAL A 101 8.99 0.40 9.59
N ARG A 102 9.89 -0.36 10.22
CA ARG A 102 11.25 0.09 10.52
C ARG A 102 12.06 0.40 9.26
N ASN A 103 11.92 -0.43 8.23
CA ASN A 103 12.75 -0.31 7.03
C ASN A 103 12.25 0.74 6.05
N CYS A 104 10.95 1.00 6.02
CA CYS A 104 10.33 1.80 4.98
C CYS A 104 9.69 3.11 5.46
N SER A 105 9.43 3.31 6.75
CA SER A 105 8.82 4.56 7.19
C SER A 105 9.84 5.70 7.14
N GLU A 106 9.36 6.93 6.90
CA GLU A 106 10.14 8.18 6.94
C GLU A 106 11.24 8.33 5.88
N VAL A 107 11.30 7.42 4.91
CA VAL A 107 12.20 7.49 3.75
C VAL A 107 11.43 7.72 2.45
N GLU A 108 12.08 8.30 1.45
CA GLU A 108 11.46 8.54 0.14
C GLU A 108 11.28 7.26 -0.67
N THR A 109 12.25 6.34 -0.58
CA THR A 109 12.22 5.07 -1.30
C THR A 109 12.58 3.92 -0.35
N CYS A 110 11.93 2.77 -0.54
CA CYS A 110 12.20 1.57 0.23
C CYS A 110 12.09 0.32 -0.63
N THR A 111 12.94 -0.67 -0.35
CA THR A 111 12.86 -1.99 -0.96
C THR A 111 12.86 -3.04 0.15
N VAL A 112 11.82 -3.88 0.20
CA VAL A 112 11.73 -5.00 1.15
C VAL A 112 11.40 -6.30 0.43
N PRO A 113 11.94 -7.45 0.90
CA PRO A 113 11.64 -8.74 0.29
C PRO A 113 10.15 -9.06 0.43
N ARG A 114 9.68 -10.03 -0.36
CA ARG A 114 8.35 -10.62 -0.16
C ARG A 114 8.28 -11.33 1.18
N PHE A 115 7.09 -11.34 1.77
CA PHE A 115 6.76 -12.11 2.97
C PHE A 115 5.83 -13.27 2.57
N ARG A 116 5.99 -14.42 3.20
CA ARG A 116 5.17 -15.61 2.91
C ARG A 116 4.70 -16.24 4.20
N GLU A 117 3.39 -16.39 4.34
CA GLU A 117 2.77 -17.14 5.42
C GLU A 117 2.29 -18.49 4.88
N VAL A 118 2.57 -19.57 5.61
CA VAL A 118 2.25 -20.95 5.22
C VAL A 118 1.05 -21.51 5.95
N ASN A 119 0.57 -20.83 6.98
CA ASN A 119 -0.58 -21.22 7.81
C ASN A 119 -1.52 -20.02 8.02
N GLY A 120 -2.18 -19.58 6.96
CA GLY A 120 -3.19 -18.53 7.02
C GLY A 120 -4.44 -18.97 7.76
N ARG A 121 -4.40 -18.99 9.09
CA ARG A 121 -5.49 -19.50 9.95
C ARG A 121 -6.82 -18.82 9.65
N GLU A 122 -6.81 -17.51 9.42
CA GLU A 122 -7.99 -16.72 9.09
C GLU A 122 -8.51 -17.00 7.67
N CYS A 123 -7.64 -17.54 6.81
CA CYS A 123 -7.90 -17.86 5.42
C CYS A 123 -7.89 -19.38 5.16
N GLY A 124 -8.40 -20.15 6.12
CA GLY A 124 -8.64 -21.59 5.97
C GLY A 124 -7.39 -22.47 6.05
N GLY A 125 -6.31 -22.00 6.69
CA GLY A 125 -5.06 -22.76 6.83
C GLY A 125 -4.29 -22.94 5.53
N THR A 126 -4.53 -22.05 4.56
CA THR A 126 -3.86 -22.09 3.25
C THR A 126 -2.55 -21.29 3.28
N ILE A 127 -1.79 -21.39 2.20
CA ILE A 127 -0.53 -20.68 2.01
C ILE A 127 -0.80 -19.37 1.27
N SER A 128 -0.15 -18.29 1.68
CA SER A 128 -0.31 -16.98 1.04
C SER A 128 0.15 -17.01 -0.42
N ALA A 129 -0.68 -16.46 -1.30
CA ALA A 129 -0.39 -16.30 -2.72
C ALA A 129 0.50 -15.07 -3.00
N TYR A 130 0.40 -14.04 -2.18
CA TYR A 130 1.16 -12.80 -2.32
C TYR A 130 1.21 -12.03 -0.99
N SER A 131 2.13 -11.08 -0.90
CA SER A 131 2.22 -10.09 0.16
C SER A 131 1.83 -8.70 -0.35
N LYS A 132 1.20 -7.90 0.52
CA LYS A 132 0.66 -6.58 0.21
C LYS A 132 1.08 -5.56 1.26
N ILE A 133 1.58 -4.42 0.82
CA ILE A 133 1.92 -3.27 1.66
C ILE A 133 1.13 -2.06 1.16
N GLN A 134 0.30 -1.49 2.02
CA GLN A 134 -0.38 -0.21 1.79
C GLN A 134 0.38 0.89 2.51
N TYR A 135 0.65 1.99 1.80
CA TYR A 135 1.40 3.11 2.33
C TYR A 135 0.87 4.44 1.78
N SER A 136 1.11 5.52 2.50
CA SER A 136 0.84 6.88 2.03
C SER A 136 2.15 7.65 1.90
N CYS A 137 2.17 8.66 1.04
CA CYS A 137 3.25 9.64 0.97
C CYS A 137 2.83 10.88 1.76
N VAL A 138 3.54 11.18 2.84
CA VAL A 138 3.20 12.28 3.76
C VAL A 138 4.39 13.22 3.93
N SER A 139 4.12 14.47 4.32
CA SER A 139 5.19 15.37 4.72
C SER A 139 5.80 14.90 6.03
N LYS A 140 7.13 14.98 6.15
CA LYS A 140 7.89 14.49 7.32
C LYS A 140 7.41 15.02 8.69
N GLY A 141 6.70 16.15 8.72
CA GLY A 141 6.15 16.75 9.94
C GLY A 141 4.71 16.37 10.30
N ILE A 142 4.02 15.51 9.54
CA ILE A 142 2.60 15.13 9.76
C ILE A 142 2.48 13.65 10.15
N LEU A 143 3.53 13.07 10.75
CA LEU A 143 3.47 11.70 11.25
C LEU A 143 2.72 11.69 12.58
N ASP A 144 1.40 11.46 12.53
CA ASP A 144 0.58 11.19 13.71
C ASP A 144 0.91 9.78 14.22
N PHE A 145 1.43 9.72 15.45
CA PHE A 145 1.67 8.48 16.22
C PHE A 145 0.41 8.07 16.98
#